data_AF-A0A8S3Z8T4-F1
#
_entry.id   AF-A0A8S3Z8T4-F1
#
_cell.length_a   1.000
_cell.length_b   1.000
_cell.length_c   1.000
_cell.angle_alpha   90.00
_cell.angle_beta   90.00
_cell.angle_gamma   90.00
#
_symmetry.space_group_name_H-M   'P 1'
#
loop_
_entity.id
_entity.type
_entity.pdbx_description
1 polymer ?
#
loop_
_entity_poly.entity_id
_entity_poly.type
_entity_poly.pdbx_seq_one_letter_code
_entity_poly.pdbx_strand_id
1 'polypeptide(L)'
;MSTEDAESSNNQVTSSKGHEIFVTINFICLGGITSVFGIVTNIINMIVFYRQGFRSTTNISFFAMSVSDLCSLVFQLVFNIYFQPLCKDICMVVAYLDFQILTGGIPHAIFARITCFITVYVTAERYLCVVFPLHIKQMITRKRTAVAMIFIYCFALLCGLPVYVINQVGLKFYPGANISLLAIVPLQGHEVLNATEYFMHTVSGLVSFLAVVVLTSFLMITLNKKSKWRKTANALEEKSGAISTKDRKAIMIVVLVASVLIICYTPATILTIIMGLEPEFSMTGKYNNLYFISWSFVFLLENINASVNIFLYLKMNTKFRREFQVLFCSCIRGNQGNTAMYIKYEQ
;
A
#
# COMPACT_ATOMS: atom_id res chain seq x y z
N MET A 1 -1.00 52.43 -9.72
CA MET A 1 -0.46 51.24 -10.38
C MET A 1 1.00 51.15 -10.01
N SER A 2 1.21 50.75 -8.75
CA SER A 2 2.50 50.75 -8.06
C SER A 2 3.23 49.46 -8.39
N THR A 3 4.55 49.57 -8.46
CA THR A 3 5.53 48.53 -8.83
C THR A 3 5.50 47.25 -7.98
N GLU A 4 4.69 47.18 -6.91
CA GLU A 4 4.50 45.99 -6.07
C GLU A 4 3.57 44.93 -6.70
N ASP A 5 2.63 45.33 -7.57
CA ASP A 5 1.73 44.36 -8.24
C ASP A 5 2.44 43.56 -9.33
N ALA A 6 3.57 44.05 -9.83
CA ALA A 6 4.37 43.38 -10.85
C ALA A 6 5.29 42.28 -10.26
N GLU A 7 5.73 42.41 -9.01
CA GLU A 7 6.57 41.39 -8.34
C GLU A 7 5.75 40.21 -7.78
N SER A 8 4.46 40.42 -7.48
CA SER A 8 3.53 39.35 -7.09
C SER A 8 3.31 38.31 -8.20
N SER A 9 3.37 38.73 -9.47
CA SER A 9 3.17 37.84 -10.62
C SER A 9 4.37 36.92 -10.97
N ASN A 10 5.56 37.19 -10.43
CA ASN A 10 6.79 36.47 -10.81
C ASN A 10 7.16 35.30 -9.88
N ASN A 11 6.40 35.07 -8.80
CA ASN A 11 6.68 34.02 -7.81
C ASN A 11 5.80 32.75 -7.95
N GLN A 12 5.24 32.48 -9.13
CA GLN A 12 4.80 31.12 -9.48
C GLN A 12 6.04 30.27 -9.82
N VAL A 13 6.74 29.79 -8.78
CA VAL A 13 8.05 29.08 -8.85
C VAL A 13 7.97 27.70 -9.53
N THR A 14 6.84 27.35 -10.15
CA THR A 14 6.81 26.36 -11.25
C THR A 14 5.92 26.94 -12.35
N SER A 15 6.48 27.14 -13.54
CA SER A 15 5.69 27.50 -14.73
C SER A 15 4.48 26.57 -14.84
N SER A 16 3.26 27.10 -14.82
CA SER A 16 2.01 26.32 -14.72
C SER A 16 1.93 25.19 -15.76
N LYS A 17 2.54 25.36 -16.94
CA LYS A 17 2.66 24.32 -17.97
C LYS A 17 3.59 23.18 -17.57
N GLY A 18 4.74 23.48 -16.95
CA GLY A 18 5.69 22.48 -16.50
C GLY A 18 5.11 21.58 -15.41
N HIS A 19 4.35 22.18 -14.49
CA HIS A 19 3.62 21.45 -13.46
C HIS A 19 2.62 20.44 -14.06
N GLU A 20 1.75 20.90 -14.97
CA GLU A 20 0.74 20.05 -15.60
C GLU A 20 1.35 18.88 -16.36
N ILE A 21 2.40 19.12 -17.16
CA ILE A 21 3.11 18.08 -17.90
C ILE A 21 3.67 17.04 -16.93
N PHE A 22 4.29 17.49 -15.84
CA PHE A 22 4.90 16.62 -14.85
C PHE A 22 3.89 15.70 -14.17
N VAL A 23 2.79 16.27 -13.67
CA VAL A 23 1.70 15.52 -13.03
C VAL A 23 1.06 14.54 -14.01
N THR A 24 0.88 14.96 -15.26
CA THR A 24 0.32 14.11 -16.33
C THR A 24 1.23 12.90 -16.60
N ILE A 25 2.54 13.10 -16.72
CA ILE A 25 3.50 12.00 -16.93
C ILE A 25 3.47 11.03 -15.74
N ASN A 26 3.45 11.54 -14.52
CA ASN A 26 3.45 10.71 -13.32
C ASN A 26 2.19 9.88 -13.18
N PHE A 27 0.99 10.45 -13.36
CA PHE A 27 -0.25 9.68 -13.19
C PHE A 27 -0.60 8.83 -14.41
N ILE A 28 -0.50 9.37 -15.63
CA ILE A 28 -0.94 8.64 -16.83
C ILE A 28 0.11 7.62 -17.26
N CYS A 29 1.36 8.06 -17.46
CA CYS A 29 2.39 7.18 -18.00
C CYS A 29 2.93 6.25 -16.92
N LEU A 30 3.61 6.80 -15.91
CA LEU A 30 4.27 6.00 -14.88
C LEU A 30 3.26 5.29 -13.98
N GLY A 31 2.24 6.02 -13.52
CA GLY A 31 1.14 5.53 -12.70
C GLY A 31 0.33 4.46 -13.42
N GLY A 32 -0.02 4.67 -14.69
CA GLY A 32 -0.71 3.68 -15.51
C GLY A 32 0.10 2.39 -15.71
N ILE A 33 1.37 2.51 -16.13
CA ILE A 33 2.24 1.34 -16.35
C ILE A 33 2.44 0.55 -15.06
N THR A 34 2.75 1.23 -13.95
CA THR A 34 2.96 0.58 -12.65
C THR A 34 1.68 -0.07 -12.13
N SER A 35 0.52 0.57 -12.31
CA SER A 35 -0.76 0.01 -11.86
C SER A 35 -1.14 -1.24 -12.66
N VAL A 36 -1.02 -1.22 -13.98
CA VAL A 36 -1.30 -2.40 -14.82
C VAL A 36 -0.34 -3.54 -14.49
N PHE A 37 0.96 -3.24 -14.37
CA PHE A 37 1.95 -4.24 -13.98
C PHE A 37 1.61 -4.84 -12.61
N GLY A 38 1.33 -4.01 -11.61
CA GLY A 38 0.98 -4.44 -10.27
C GLY A 38 -0.30 -5.25 -10.18
N ILE A 39 -1.32 -4.92 -10.98
CA ILE A 39 -2.56 -5.70 -11.08
C ILE A 39 -2.24 -7.11 -11.57
N VAL A 40 -1.47 -7.22 -12.66
CA VAL A 40 -1.07 -8.52 -13.21
C VAL A 40 -0.26 -9.32 -12.19
N THR A 41 0.74 -8.72 -11.54
CA THR A 41 1.59 -9.42 -10.58
C THR A 41 0.84 -9.86 -9.33
N ASN A 42 -0.11 -9.06 -8.84
CA ASN A 42 -0.92 -9.43 -7.68
C ASN A 42 -1.96 -10.52 -7.99
N ILE A 43 -2.54 -10.52 -9.19
CA ILE A 43 -3.36 -11.66 -9.65
C ILE A 43 -2.51 -12.94 -9.68
N ILE A 44 -1.30 -12.88 -10.21
CA ILE A 44 -0.37 -14.02 -10.21
C ILE A 44 -0.04 -14.45 -8.78
N ASN A 45 0.26 -13.51 -7.88
CA ASN A 45 0.54 -13.80 -6.48
C ASN A 45 -0.64 -14.55 -5.83
N MET A 46 -1.87 -14.06 -6.04
CA MET A 46 -3.09 -14.68 -5.52
C MET A 46 -3.24 -16.12 -6.03
N ILE A 47 -3.11 -16.34 -7.35
CA ILE A 47 -3.20 -17.69 -7.95
C ILE A 47 -2.15 -18.62 -7.34
N VAL A 48 -0.91 -18.17 -7.24
CA VAL A 48 0.20 -18.97 -6.70
C VAL A 48 -0.01 -19.30 -5.22
N PHE A 49 -0.43 -18.33 -4.39
CA PHE A 49 -0.69 -18.58 -2.97
C PHE A 49 -1.92 -19.47 -2.74
N TYR A 50 -2.95 -19.33 -3.58
CA TYR A 50 -4.10 -20.22 -3.58
C TYR A 50 -3.68 -21.67 -3.88
N ARG A 51 -2.84 -21.89 -4.90
CA ARG A 51 -2.30 -23.23 -5.25
C ARG A 51 -1.40 -23.84 -4.17
N GLN A 52 -0.59 -23.03 -3.49
CA GLN A 52 0.19 -23.52 -2.33
C GLN A 52 -0.72 -23.99 -1.17
N GLY A 53 -1.96 -23.54 -1.17
CA GLY A 53 -2.91 -23.69 -0.08
C GLY A 53 -2.56 -22.81 1.12
N PHE A 54 -3.57 -22.52 1.93
CA PHE A 54 -3.47 -21.76 3.17
C PHE A 54 -2.85 -22.58 4.32
N ARG A 55 -1.76 -23.30 4.02
CA ARG A 55 -1.09 -24.23 4.93
C ARG A 55 -0.19 -23.55 5.96
N SER A 56 0.12 -22.27 5.79
CA SER A 56 0.87 -21.43 6.73
C SER A 56 0.18 -20.07 6.93
N THR A 57 0.39 -19.47 8.09
CA THR A 57 -0.05 -18.09 8.41
C THR A 57 0.54 -17.08 7.42
N THR A 58 1.81 -17.25 7.04
CA THR A 58 2.48 -16.44 6.02
C THR A 58 1.76 -16.45 4.67
N ASN A 59 1.30 -17.62 4.20
CA ASN A 59 0.60 -17.72 2.92
C ASN A 59 -0.76 -17.02 2.97
N ILE A 60 -1.48 -17.13 4.11
CA ILE A 60 -2.74 -16.43 4.32
C ILE A 60 -2.52 -14.91 4.26
N SER A 61 -1.53 -14.41 4.99
CA SER A 61 -1.26 -12.97 5.02
C SER A 61 -0.74 -12.41 3.71
N PHE A 62 0.13 -13.13 2.98
CA PHE A 62 0.58 -12.66 1.65
C PHE A 62 -0.51 -12.75 0.59
N PHE A 63 -1.42 -13.73 0.67
CA PHE A 63 -2.61 -13.74 -0.17
C PHE A 63 -3.51 -12.53 0.14
N ALA A 64 -3.80 -12.28 1.42
CA ALA A 64 -4.59 -11.12 1.85
C ALA A 64 -3.94 -9.78 1.45
N MET A 65 -2.61 -9.68 1.53
CA MET A 65 -1.84 -8.52 1.05
C MET A 65 -1.95 -8.34 -0.47
N SER A 66 -1.89 -9.43 -1.24
CA SER A 66 -2.05 -9.37 -2.70
C SER A 66 -3.45 -8.90 -3.12
N VAL A 67 -4.48 -9.24 -2.33
CA VAL A 67 -5.85 -8.75 -2.55
C VAL A 67 -5.95 -7.24 -2.30
N SER A 68 -5.35 -6.74 -1.22
CA SER A 68 -5.40 -5.31 -0.91
C SER A 68 -4.58 -4.49 -1.90
N ASP A 69 -3.40 -4.98 -2.28
CA ASP A 69 -2.57 -4.37 -3.33
C ASP A 69 -3.28 -4.37 -4.69
N LEU A 70 -3.97 -5.46 -5.06
CA LEU A 70 -4.77 -5.50 -6.29
C LEU A 70 -5.88 -4.44 -6.27
N CYS A 71 -6.66 -4.38 -5.18
CA CYS A 71 -7.74 -3.41 -5.05
C CYS A 71 -7.23 -1.97 -5.08
N SER A 72 -6.15 -1.66 -4.35
CA SER A 72 -5.58 -0.31 -4.34
C SER A 72 -5.13 0.12 -5.75
N LEU A 73 -4.49 -0.78 -6.51
CA LEU A 73 -4.04 -0.48 -7.88
C LEU A 73 -5.19 -0.33 -8.87
N VAL A 74 -6.29 -1.08 -8.70
CA VAL A 74 -7.51 -0.89 -9.51
C VAL A 74 -8.10 0.50 -9.26
N PHE A 75 -8.23 0.92 -8.01
CA PHE A 75 -8.71 2.26 -7.68
C PHE A 75 -7.72 3.36 -8.08
N GLN A 76 -6.42 3.06 -8.10
CA GLN A 76 -5.43 3.96 -8.67
C GLN A 76 -5.61 4.15 -10.17
N LEU A 77 -5.92 3.09 -10.93
CA LEU A 77 -6.25 3.23 -12.35
C LEU A 77 -7.47 4.11 -12.54
N VAL A 78 -8.51 3.93 -11.72
CA VAL A 78 -9.68 4.83 -11.72
C VAL A 78 -9.21 6.27 -11.49
N PHE A 79 -8.41 6.53 -10.45
CA PHE A 79 -7.84 7.85 -10.16
C PHE A 79 -7.02 8.43 -11.33
N ASN A 80 -6.27 7.61 -12.06
CA ASN A 80 -5.45 8.03 -13.19
C ASN A 80 -6.27 8.35 -14.45
N ILE A 81 -7.42 7.68 -14.67
CA ILE A 81 -8.37 8.03 -15.73
C ILE A 81 -8.81 9.48 -15.54
N TYR A 82 -8.90 9.93 -14.28
CA TYR A 82 -9.16 11.31 -13.95
C TYR A 82 -7.99 12.28 -14.28
N PHE A 83 -6.96 11.89 -15.02
CA PHE A 83 -5.97 12.83 -15.57
C PHE A 83 -5.95 12.85 -17.10
N GLN A 84 -6.72 11.97 -17.75
CA GLN A 84 -6.72 11.85 -19.20
C GLN A 84 -7.31 13.12 -19.85
N PRO A 85 -6.64 13.71 -20.87
CA PRO A 85 -7.14 14.91 -21.55
C PRO A 85 -8.57 14.78 -22.10
N LEU A 86 -8.96 13.57 -22.55
CA LEU A 86 -10.31 13.27 -23.05
C LEU A 86 -11.41 13.42 -21.98
N CYS A 87 -11.07 13.30 -20.69
CA CYS A 87 -12.02 13.55 -19.62
C CYS A 87 -12.17 15.05 -19.31
N LYS A 88 -11.28 15.93 -19.82
CA LYS A 88 -11.39 17.38 -19.63
C LYS A 88 -12.60 17.98 -20.32
N ASP A 89 -13.14 17.34 -21.36
CA ASP A 89 -14.36 17.80 -22.04
C ASP A 89 -15.64 17.49 -21.24
N ILE A 90 -15.61 16.47 -20.38
CA ILE A 90 -16.68 16.16 -19.40
C ILE A 90 -16.65 17.19 -18.24
N CYS A 91 -15.53 17.91 -18.05
CA CYS A 91 -15.33 18.86 -16.95
C CYS A 91 -16.18 20.13 -17.00
N MET A 92 -16.99 20.35 -18.04
CA MET A 92 -17.88 21.51 -18.09
C MET A 92 -19.13 21.37 -17.20
N VAL A 93 -19.39 20.18 -16.63
CA VAL A 93 -20.59 19.88 -15.84
C VAL A 93 -20.28 19.46 -14.39
N VAL A 94 -19.09 18.90 -14.14
CA VAL A 94 -18.75 18.24 -12.87
C VAL A 94 -17.44 18.79 -12.28
N ALA A 95 -17.42 19.00 -10.96
CA ALA A 95 -16.21 19.24 -10.18
C ALA A 95 -15.40 17.95 -10.07
N TYR A 96 -14.73 17.64 -11.16
CA TYR A 96 -14.08 16.36 -11.43
C TYR A 96 -13.04 15.94 -10.38
N LEU A 97 -12.35 16.90 -9.76
CA LEU A 97 -11.38 16.66 -8.70
C LEU A 97 -12.02 16.02 -7.44
N ASP A 98 -13.25 16.44 -7.11
CA ASP A 98 -13.98 15.90 -5.97
C ASP A 98 -14.40 14.44 -6.23
N PHE A 99 -14.85 14.14 -7.45
CA PHE A 99 -15.20 12.79 -7.87
C PHE A 99 -13.98 11.88 -8.00
N GLN A 100 -12.86 12.41 -8.48
CA GLN A 100 -11.59 11.71 -8.56
C GLN A 100 -11.14 11.21 -7.18
N ILE A 101 -11.18 12.10 -6.17
CA ILE A 101 -10.82 11.74 -4.79
C ILE A 101 -11.78 10.69 -4.25
N LEU A 102 -13.10 10.90 -4.41
CA LEU A 102 -14.10 10.01 -3.83
C LEU A 102 -14.11 8.62 -4.47
N THR A 103 -13.94 8.53 -5.79
CA THR A 103 -14.08 7.26 -6.52
C THR A 103 -12.77 6.50 -6.72
N GLY A 104 -11.62 7.19 -6.69
CA GLY A 104 -10.30 6.58 -6.87
C GLY A 104 -9.40 6.76 -5.65
N GLY A 105 -9.22 8.00 -5.19
CA GLY A 105 -8.22 8.34 -4.18
C GLY A 105 -8.49 7.73 -2.80
N ILE A 106 -9.70 7.92 -2.27
CA ILE A 106 -10.13 7.39 -0.97
C ILE A 106 -10.13 5.85 -0.98
N PRO A 107 -10.76 5.15 -1.93
CA PRO A 107 -10.67 3.70 -2.01
C PRO A 107 -9.23 3.20 -2.09
N HIS A 108 -8.38 3.83 -2.92
CA HIS A 108 -6.95 3.50 -3.00
C HIS A 108 -6.29 3.58 -1.62
N ALA A 109 -6.48 4.70 -0.91
CA ALA A 109 -5.91 4.93 0.41
C ALA A 109 -6.39 3.90 1.45
N ILE A 110 -7.67 3.50 1.43
CA ILE A 110 -8.22 2.46 2.33
C ILE A 110 -7.52 1.12 2.09
N PHE A 111 -7.40 0.68 0.83
CA PHE A 111 -6.75 -0.59 0.51
C PHE A 111 -5.24 -0.58 0.76
N ALA A 112 -4.57 0.55 0.46
CA ALA A 112 -3.18 0.78 0.86
C ALA A 112 -3.01 0.66 2.38
N ARG A 113 -3.94 1.21 3.16
CA ARG A 113 -3.93 1.11 4.63
C ARG A 113 -4.13 -0.32 5.12
N ILE A 114 -4.96 -1.12 4.47
CA ILE A 114 -5.10 -2.55 4.75
C ILE A 114 -3.74 -3.24 4.59
N THR A 115 -3.01 -2.98 3.50
CA THR A 115 -1.65 -3.50 3.29
C THR A 115 -0.70 -3.11 4.43
N CYS A 116 -0.75 -1.87 4.92
CA CYS A 116 0.02 -1.43 6.09
C CYS A 116 -0.30 -2.24 7.36
N PHE A 117 -1.58 -2.40 7.70
CA PHE A 117 -1.99 -3.16 8.89
C PHE A 117 -1.66 -4.65 8.78
N ILE A 118 -1.77 -5.25 7.58
CA ILE A 118 -1.30 -6.62 7.35
C ILE A 118 0.22 -6.70 7.58
N THR A 119 0.98 -5.71 7.11
CA THR A 119 2.44 -5.66 7.32
C THR A 119 2.80 -5.54 8.80
N VAL A 120 2.08 -4.72 9.58
CA VAL A 120 2.20 -4.66 11.04
C VAL A 120 1.96 -6.05 11.65
N TYR A 121 0.84 -6.69 11.29
CA TYR A 121 0.48 -8.01 11.81
C TYR A 121 1.56 -9.06 11.52
N VAL A 122 2.02 -9.16 10.27
CA VAL A 122 2.99 -10.18 9.86
C VAL A 122 4.36 -9.90 10.49
N THR A 123 4.75 -8.63 10.63
CA THR A 123 6.00 -8.26 11.30
C THR A 123 5.96 -8.59 12.78
N ALA A 124 4.84 -8.28 13.47
CA ALA A 124 4.60 -8.66 14.85
C ALA A 124 4.63 -10.19 15.01
N GLU A 125 3.95 -10.93 14.14
CA GLU A 125 3.96 -12.40 14.12
C GLU A 125 5.40 -12.95 14.07
N ARG A 126 6.24 -12.41 13.17
CA ARG A 126 7.63 -12.85 13.02
C ARG A 126 8.48 -12.46 14.22
N TYR A 127 8.32 -11.25 14.75
CA TYR A 127 9.01 -10.80 15.96
C TYR A 127 8.71 -11.74 17.14
N LEU A 128 7.43 -12.01 17.34
CA LEU A 128 6.91 -12.90 18.37
C LEU A 128 7.45 -14.34 18.22
N CYS A 129 7.52 -14.87 16.98
CA CYS A 129 8.13 -16.18 16.72
C CYS A 129 9.63 -16.22 17.06
N VAL A 130 10.34 -15.09 16.97
CA VAL A 130 11.76 -15.00 17.33
C VAL A 130 11.92 -14.92 18.85
N VAL A 131 11.11 -14.13 19.54
CA VAL A 131 11.22 -13.91 20.99
C VAL A 131 10.70 -15.13 21.78
N PHE A 132 9.51 -15.64 21.43
CA PHE A 132 8.80 -16.68 22.16
C PHE A 132 8.47 -17.91 21.27
N PRO A 133 9.48 -18.65 20.78
CA PRO A 133 9.30 -19.67 19.74
C PRO A 133 8.36 -20.83 20.13
N LEU A 134 8.26 -21.18 21.42
CA LEU A 134 7.45 -22.31 21.91
C LEU A 134 5.97 -21.94 22.15
N HIS A 135 5.71 -20.80 22.78
CA HIS A 135 4.34 -20.36 23.11
C HIS A 135 3.58 -19.85 21.89
N ILE A 136 4.28 -19.21 20.95
CA ILE A 136 3.61 -18.47 19.86
C ILE A 136 3.27 -19.34 18.66
N LYS A 137 4.01 -20.43 18.43
CA LYS A 137 3.60 -21.47 17.47
C LYS A 137 2.27 -22.13 17.87
N GLN A 138 1.91 -22.10 19.16
CA GLN A 138 0.61 -22.57 19.65
C GLN A 138 -0.46 -21.47 19.64
N MET A 139 -0.07 -20.22 19.93
CA MET A 139 -1.00 -19.09 19.99
C MET A 139 -1.46 -18.59 18.61
N ILE A 140 -0.56 -18.49 17.63
CA ILE A 140 -0.86 -17.98 16.30
C ILE A 140 -1.16 -19.17 15.38
N THR A 141 -2.43 -19.46 15.20
CA THR A 141 -2.92 -20.53 14.33
C THR A 141 -3.45 -19.98 13.01
N ARG A 142 -3.49 -20.83 11.98
CA ARG A 142 -4.04 -20.47 10.65
C ARG A 142 -5.43 -19.87 10.71
N LYS A 143 -6.32 -20.43 11.54
CA LYS A 143 -7.68 -19.92 11.75
C LYS A 143 -7.66 -18.51 12.36
N ARG A 144 -6.84 -18.29 13.40
CA ARG A 144 -6.69 -16.98 14.05
C ARG A 144 -6.10 -15.94 13.09
N THR A 145 -5.13 -16.32 12.26
CA THR A 145 -4.60 -15.43 11.21
C THR A 145 -5.65 -15.07 10.18
N ALA A 146 -6.44 -16.02 9.69
CA ALA A 146 -7.52 -15.73 8.75
C ALA A 146 -8.57 -14.77 9.35
N VAL A 147 -8.98 -15.01 10.60
CA VAL A 147 -9.89 -14.10 11.33
C VAL A 147 -9.26 -12.71 11.49
N ALA A 148 -7.98 -12.62 11.83
CA ALA A 148 -7.27 -11.34 11.93
C ALA A 148 -7.22 -10.60 10.58
N MET A 149 -6.99 -11.30 9.46
CA MET A 149 -7.03 -10.67 8.14
C MET A 149 -8.43 -10.11 7.84
N ILE A 150 -9.48 -10.90 8.06
CA ILE A 150 -10.87 -10.45 7.84
C ILE A 150 -11.18 -9.23 8.73
N PHE A 151 -10.77 -9.27 10.00
CA PHE A 151 -10.95 -8.15 10.92
C PHE A 151 -10.24 -6.88 10.42
N ILE A 152 -9.00 -6.97 9.95
CA ILE A 152 -8.27 -5.81 9.39
C ILE A 152 -9.03 -5.21 8.20
N TYR A 153 -9.54 -6.04 7.29
CA TYR A 153 -10.34 -5.59 6.15
C TYR A 153 -11.63 -4.89 6.61
N CYS A 154 -12.41 -5.54 7.46
CA CYS A 154 -13.67 -4.98 7.97
C CYS A 154 -13.42 -3.67 8.71
N PHE A 155 -12.42 -3.62 9.59
CA PHE A 155 -12.07 -2.43 10.36
C PHE A 155 -11.70 -1.25 9.43
N ALA A 156 -10.81 -1.46 8.46
CA ALA A 156 -10.37 -0.41 7.55
C ALA A 156 -11.52 0.10 6.65
N LEU A 157 -12.34 -0.82 6.12
CA LEU A 157 -13.50 -0.45 5.30
C LEU A 157 -14.54 0.32 6.14
N LEU A 158 -14.83 -0.13 7.37
CA LEU A 158 -15.75 0.56 8.28
C LEU A 158 -15.25 1.96 8.64
N CYS A 159 -13.94 2.14 8.86
CA CYS A 159 -13.37 3.47 9.09
C CYS A 159 -13.46 4.38 7.85
N GLY A 160 -13.44 3.81 6.65
CA GLY A 160 -13.57 4.55 5.39
C GLY A 160 -15.01 4.83 4.96
N LEU A 161 -16.00 4.09 5.46
CA LEU A 161 -17.42 4.27 5.08
C LEU A 161 -18.02 5.65 5.38
N PRO A 162 -17.72 6.31 6.53
CA PRO A 162 -18.32 7.60 6.86
C PRO A 162 -18.21 8.64 5.75
N VAL A 163 -17.09 8.68 5.02
CA VAL A 163 -16.86 9.64 3.93
C VAL A 163 -17.89 9.53 2.80
N TYR A 164 -18.48 8.37 2.57
CA TYR A 164 -19.52 8.17 1.55
C TYR A 164 -20.92 8.50 2.05
N VAL A 165 -21.12 8.57 3.36
CA VAL A 165 -22.41 8.88 4.01
C VAL A 165 -22.54 10.38 4.27
N ILE A 166 -21.45 11.03 4.65
CA ILE A 166 -21.42 12.45 5.05
C ILE A 166 -21.23 13.41 3.86
N ASN A 167 -20.94 12.88 2.67
CA ASN A 167 -20.78 13.65 1.45
C ASN A 167 -21.90 13.31 0.45
N GLN A 168 -22.45 14.34 -0.19
CA GLN A 168 -23.53 14.20 -1.18
C GLN A 168 -23.16 14.91 -2.48
N VAL A 169 -23.82 14.50 -3.56
CA VAL A 169 -23.71 15.19 -4.85
C VAL A 169 -24.62 16.42 -4.83
N GLY A 170 -24.06 17.60 -5.06
CA GLY A 170 -24.80 18.86 -5.05
C GLY A 170 -24.16 19.91 -5.96
N LEU A 171 -24.85 21.03 -6.17
CA LEU A 171 -24.31 22.15 -6.96
C LEU A 171 -23.37 23.01 -6.10
N LYS A 172 -22.15 23.24 -6.58
CA LYS A 172 -21.16 24.12 -5.97
C LYS A 172 -20.82 25.26 -6.92
N PHE A 173 -20.95 26.49 -6.43
CA PHE A 173 -20.66 27.70 -7.20
C PHE A 173 -19.17 28.06 -7.11
N TYR A 174 -18.55 28.36 -8.26
CA TYR A 174 -17.15 28.76 -8.39
C TYR A 174 -17.08 30.24 -8.80
N PRO A 175 -16.84 31.17 -7.85
CA PRO A 175 -16.92 32.61 -8.12
C PRO A 175 -15.95 33.09 -9.20
N GLY A 176 -14.75 32.53 -9.25
CA GLY A 176 -13.70 32.94 -10.21
C GLY A 176 -14.00 32.61 -11.67
N ALA A 177 -14.88 31.63 -11.92
CA ALA A 177 -15.30 31.23 -13.26
C ALA A 177 -16.79 31.53 -13.54
N ASN A 178 -17.49 32.11 -12.56
CA ASN A 178 -18.94 32.38 -12.59
C ASN A 178 -19.77 31.18 -13.09
N ILE A 179 -19.46 29.98 -12.59
CA ILE A 179 -20.08 28.72 -13.01
C ILE A 179 -20.49 27.89 -11.78
N SER A 180 -21.60 27.17 -11.88
CA SER A 180 -22.00 26.14 -10.92
C SER A 180 -21.75 24.77 -11.52
N LEU A 181 -21.00 23.93 -10.81
CA LEU A 181 -20.72 22.54 -11.24
C LEU A 181 -21.31 21.56 -10.24
N LEU A 182 -21.62 20.35 -10.72
CA LEU A 182 -21.98 19.24 -9.87
C LEU A 182 -20.75 18.76 -9.10
N ALA A 183 -20.76 18.86 -7.77
CA ALA A 183 -19.62 18.61 -6.91
C ALA A 183 -19.97 17.70 -5.74
N ILE A 184 -18.95 17.20 -5.05
CA ILE A 184 -19.15 16.55 -3.76
C ILE A 184 -19.17 17.64 -2.70
N VAL A 185 -20.32 17.80 -2.06
CA VAL A 185 -20.52 18.78 -0.99
C VAL A 185 -20.79 18.04 0.33
N PRO A 186 -20.24 18.53 1.45
CA PRO A 186 -20.59 17.99 2.75
C PRO A 186 -22.09 18.12 2.98
N LEU A 187 -22.68 17.12 3.62
CA LEU A 187 -24.05 17.20 4.11
C LEU A 187 -24.14 18.34 5.14
N GLN A 188 -25.13 19.23 5.00
CA GLN A 188 -25.28 20.39 5.89
C GLN A 188 -25.34 19.95 7.35
N GLY A 189 -24.57 20.62 8.22
CA GLY A 189 -24.48 20.31 9.65
C GLY A 189 -23.49 19.20 10.03
N HIS A 190 -22.75 18.62 9.07
CA HIS A 190 -21.79 17.54 9.31
C HIS A 190 -20.31 17.94 9.14
N GLU A 191 -19.98 19.23 9.18
CA GLU A 191 -18.59 19.72 9.05
C GLU A 191 -17.64 19.12 10.11
N VAL A 192 -18.14 18.95 11.35
CA VAL A 192 -17.40 18.29 12.44
C VAL A 192 -17.09 16.82 12.10
N LEU A 193 -17.98 16.13 11.38
CA LEU A 193 -17.74 14.74 10.97
C LEU A 193 -16.68 14.65 9.88
N ASN A 194 -16.63 15.61 8.93
CA ASN A 194 -15.56 15.67 7.92
C ASN A 194 -14.19 15.91 8.55
N ALA A 195 -14.10 16.86 9.48
CA ALA A 195 -12.85 17.11 10.20
C ALA A 195 -12.41 15.88 11.03
N THR A 196 -13.38 15.19 11.65
CA THR A 196 -13.13 13.97 12.42
C THR A 196 -12.66 12.81 11.53
N GLU A 197 -13.27 12.62 10.36
CA GLU A 197 -12.89 11.60 9.39
C GLU A 197 -11.46 11.82 8.88
N TYR A 198 -11.15 13.05 8.45
CA TYR A 198 -9.81 13.42 7.99
C TYR A 198 -8.75 13.20 9.09
N PHE A 199 -9.08 13.58 10.33
CA PHE A 199 -8.22 13.35 11.49
C PHE A 199 -7.99 11.85 11.75
N MET A 200 -9.06 11.04 11.75
CA MET A 200 -8.95 9.58 11.94
C MET A 200 -8.12 8.92 10.84
N HIS A 201 -8.31 9.31 9.57
CA HIS A 201 -7.55 8.79 8.44
C HIS A 201 -6.04 9.10 8.58
N THR A 202 -5.73 10.34 8.96
CA THR A 202 -4.36 10.83 9.20
C THR A 202 -3.69 10.09 10.36
N VAL A 203 -4.34 10.05 11.53
CA VAL A 203 -3.80 9.39 12.73
C VAL A 203 -3.60 7.89 12.50
N SER A 204 -4.57 7.22 11.87
CA SER A 204 -4.43 5.80 11.48
C SER A 204 -3.20 5.56 10.60
N GLY A 205 -2.86 6.53 9.75
CA GLY A 205 -1.72 6.43 8.83
C GLY A 205 -0.41 6.51 9.57
N LEU A 206 -0.27 7.52 10.39
CA LEU A 206 0.88 7.72 11.26
C LEU A 206 1.09 6.53 12.19
N VAL A 207 0.03 6.06 12.85
CA VAL A 207 0.11 4.93 13.78
C VAL A 207 0.55 3.65 13.07
N SER A 208 -0.06 3.31 11.93
CA SER A 208 0.30 2.11 11.19
C SER A 208 1.75 2.17 10.65
N PHE A 209 2.17 3.30 10.09
CA PHE A 209 3.53 3.50 9.61
C PHE A 209 4.57 3.39 10.73
N LEU A 210 4.36 4.12 11.84
CA LEU A 210 5.25 4.07 13.01
C LEU A 210 5.32 2.66 13.59
N ALA A 211 4.19 1.94 13.66
CA ALA A 211 4.17 0.55 14.11
C ALA A 211 5.03 -0.36 13.21
N VAL A 212 4.96 -0.22 11.87
CA VAL A 212 5.82 -0.99 10.96
C VAL A 212 7.30 -0.67 11.20
N VAL A 213 7.67 0.60 11.31
CA VAL A 213 9.06 1.03 11.56
C VAL A 213 9.60 0.43 12.87
N VAL A 214 8.85 0.59 13.97
CA VAL A 214 9.26 0.13 15.30
C VAL A 214 9.35 -1.39 15.35
N LEU A 215 8.32 -2.10 14.87
CA LEU A 215 8.31 -3.57 14.89
C LEU A 215 9.39 -4.17 13.99
N THR A 216 9.63 -3.60 12.81
CA THR A 216 10.69 -4.07 11.90
C THR A 216 12.07 -3.86 12.53
N SER A 217 12.27 -2.72 13.20
CA SER A 217 13.51 -2.43 13.94
C SER A 217 13.75 -3.43 15.06
N PHE A 218 12.73 -3.69 15.90
CA PHE A 218 12.84 -4.68 16.98
C PHE A 218 13.06 -6.10 16.47
N LEU A 219 12.37 -6.50 15.38
CA LEU A 219 12.59 -7.78 14.71
C LEU A 219 14.05 -7.93 14.26
N MET A 220 14.59 -6.92 13.58
CA MET A 220 15.97 -6.95 13.08
C MET A 220 17.01 -6.96 14.21
N ILE A 221 16.85 -6.13 15.23
CA ILE A 221 17.73 -6.11 16.40
C ILE A 221 17.74 -7.48 17.10
N THR A 222 16.56 -8.05 17.33
CA THR A 222 16.42 -9.33 18.03
C THR A 222 17.01 -10.48 17.20
N LEU A 223 16.74 -10.50 15.89
CA LEU A 223 17.28 -11.51 14.97
C LEU A 223 18.82 -11.46 14.94
N ASN A 224 19.40 -10.25 14.90
CA ASN A 224 20.85 -10.05 14.90
C ASN A 224 21.49 -10.45 16.24
N LYS A 225 20.88 -10.08 17.37
CA LYS A 225 21.35 -10.50 18.71
C LYS A 225 21.38 -12.03 18.83
N LYS A 226 20.29 -12.71 18.46
CA LYS A 226 20.24 -14.19 18.47
C LYS A 226 21.24 -14.80 17.48
N SER A 227 21.48 -14.17 16.34
CA SER A 227 22.47 -14.65 15.38
C SER A 227 23.92 -14.46 15.84
N LYS A 228 24.23 -13.40 16.59
CA LYS A 228 25.56 -13.17 17.17
C LYS A 228 25.81 -14.10 18.36
N TRP A 229 24.84 -14.21 19.27
CA TRP A 229 24.91 -15.14 20.41
C TRP A 229 25.25 -16.57 19.96
N ARG A 230 24.63 -17.04 18.87
CA ARG A 230 24.94 -18.35 18.28
C ARG A 230 26.39 -18.51 17.80
N LYS A 231 27.03 -17.45 17.31
CA LYS A 231 28.43 -17.50 16.88
C LYS A 231 29.41 -17.54 18.05
N THR A 232 28.98 -17.12 19.24
CA THR A 232 29.82 -16.96 20.43
C THR A 232 29.61 -18.09 21.45
N ALA A 233 28.41 -18.65 21.55
CA ALA A 233 28.14 -19.83 22.37
C ALA A 233 28.68 -21.10 21.67
N ASN A 234 29.49 -21.90 22.38
CA ASN A 234 30.07 -23.14 21.86
C ASN A 234 28.98 -24.09 21.30
N ALA A 235 29.30 -24.79 20.21
CA ALA A 235 28.43 -25.69 19.42
C ALA A 235 27.83 -26.91 20.19
N LEU A 236 27.96 -26.96 21.51
CA LEU A 236 27.55 -28.11 22.34
C LEU A 236 26.12 -27.99 22.91
N GLU A 237 25.52 -26.79 22.96
CA GLU A 237 24.15 -26.59 23.48
C GLU A 237 23.06 -26.58 22.38
N GLU A 238 23.40 -27.05 21.16
CA GLU A 238 22.91 -26.44 19.92
C GLU A 238 21.54 -26.86 19.36
N LYS A 239 20.77 -27.77 19.97
CA LYS A 239 19.58 -28.34 19.29
C LYS A 239 18.21 -27.80 19.68
N SER A 240 18.04 -27.19 20.85
CA SER A 240 16.69 -26.91 21.38
C SER A 240 16.09 -25.53 20.97
N GLY A 241 16.91 -24.58 20.50
CA GLY A 241 16.47 -23.18 20.28
C GLY A 241 16.83 -22.55 18.92
N ALA A 242 17.43 -23.30 18.00
CA ALA A 242 17.91 -22.76 16.73
C ALA A 242 16.76 -22.40 15.77
N ILE A 243 16.76 -21.15 15.25
CA ILE A 243 15.84 -20.74 14.18
C ILE A 243 16.20 -21.51 12.91
N SER A 244 15.26 -22.29 12.39
CA SER A 244 15.43 -23.03 11.13
C SER A 244 15.79 -22.07 9.98
N THR A 245 16.60 -22.54 9.03
CA THR A 245 16.89 -21.81 7.78
C THR A 245 15.61 -21.40 7.03
N LYS A 246 14.57 -22.24 7.12
CA LYS A 246 13.23 -21.96 6.58
C LYS A 246 12.56 -20.78 7.30
N ASP A 247 12.57 -20.78 8.63
CA ASP A 247 11.99 -19.71 9.45
C ASP A 247 12.74 -18.39 9.22
N ARG A 248 14.07 -18.45 9.11
CA ARG A 248 14.90 -17.28 8.75
C ARG A 248 14.52 -16.70 7.38
N LYS A 249 14.33 -17.53 6.36
CA LYS A 249 13.88 -17.04 5.04
C LYS A 249 12.51 -16.38 5.12
N ALA A 250 11.56 -16.96 5.85
CA ALA A 250 10.24 -16.37 6.06
C ALA A 250 10.32 -15.00 6.77
N ILE A 251 11.16 -14.88 7.81
CA ILE A 251 11.42 -13.60 8.48
C ILE A 251 12.01 -12.57 7.51
N MET A 252 13.01 -12.95 6.73
CA MET A 252 13.68 -12.02 5.81
C MET A 252 12.76 -11.48 4.71
N ILE A 253 11.83 -12.30 4.20
CA ILE A 253 10.83 -11.81 3.23
C ILE A 253 9.96 -10.73 3.86
N VAL A 254 9.47 -10.97 5.09
CA VAL A 254 8.64 -10.01 5.82
C VAL A 254 9.39 -8.71 6.09
N VAL A 255 10.65 -8.79 6.49
CA VAL A 255 11.51 -7.61 6.69
C VAL A 255 11.68 -6.82 5.39
N LEU A 256 11.87 -7.49 4.25
CA LEU A 256 12.04 -6.80 2.97
C LEU A 256 10.73 -6.16 2.50
N VAL A 257 9.60 -6.85 2.62
CA VAL A 257 8.27 -6.27 2.34
C VAL A 257 8.05 -5.03 3.20
N ALA A 258 8.32 -5.12 4.50
CA ALA A 258 8.19 -3.99 5.42
C ALA A 258 9.17 -2.86 5.10
N SER A 259 10.40 -3.17 4.67
CA SER A 259 11.40 -2.15 4.30
C SER A 259 11.00 -1.39 3.03
N VAL A 260 10.47 -2.09 2.02
CA VAL A 260 9.92 -1.47 0.81
C VAL A 260 8.75 -0.54 1.19
N LEU A 261 7.84 -1.01 2.04
CA LEU A 261 6.74 -0.19 2.53
C LEU A 261 7.24 1.06 3.25
N ILE A 262 8.18 0.92 4.19
CA ILE A 262 8.75 2.06 4.92
C ILE A 262 9.33 3.09 3.93
N ILE A 263 10.14 2.64 2.96
CA ILE A 263 10.75 3.54 1.97
C ILE A 263 9.68 4.26 1.15
N CYS A 264 8.68 3.53 0.65
CA CYS A 264 7.66 4.09 -0.25
C CYS A 264 6.66 5.00 0.47
N TYR A 265 6.35 4.72 1.75
CA TYR A 265 5.36 5.47 2.54
C TYR A 265 5.99 6.59 3.40
N THR A 266 7.32 6.67 3.47
CA THR A 266 8.00 7.78 4.18
C THR A 266 7.62 9.14 3.59
N PRO A 267 7.67 9.36 2.26
CA PRO A 267 7.26 10.64 1.68
C PRO A 267 5.79 10.97 1.96
N ALA A 268 4.88 9.99 1.85
CA ALA A 268 3.46 10.16 2.18
C ALA A 268 3.27 10.65 3.61
N THR A 269 3.99 10.02 4.55
CA THR A 269 3.96 10.36 5.97
C THR A 269 4.46 11.78 6.23
N ILE A 270 5.58 12.16 5.60
CA ILE A 270 6.15 13.52 5.71
C ILE A 270 5.17 14.55 5.16
N LEU A 271 4.62 14.34 3.96
CA LEU A 271 3.68 15.28 3.36
C LEU A 271 2.40 15.43 4.18
N THR A 272 1.90 14.34 4.77
CA THR A 272 0.73 14.39 5.66
C THR A 272 1.00 15.24 6.90
N ILE A 273 2.21 15.17 7.47
CA ILE A 273 2.62 16.03 8.59
C ILE A 273 2.70 17.49 8.13
N ILE A 274 3.30 17.75 6.95
CA ILE A 274 3.39 19.11 6.38
C ILE A 274 2.00 19.71 6.18
N MET A 275 1.03 18.95 5.66
CA MET A 275 -0.36 19.41 5.52
C MET A 275 -1.00 19.81 6.85
N GLY A 276 -0.62 19.16 7.96
CA GLY A 276 -1.09 19.53 9.30
C GLY A 276 -0.41 20.77 9.88
N LEU A 277 0.80 21.11 9.41
CA LEU A 277 1.59 22.26 9.89
C LEU A 277 1.43 23.50 9.03
N GLU A 278 1.17 23.32 7.72
CA GLU A 278 1.06 24.38 6.72
C GLU A 278 -0.26 24.20 5.94
N PRO A 279 -1.36 24.85 6.36
CA PRO A 279 -2.66 24.73 5.70
C PRO A 279 -2.67 25.19 4.24
N GLU A 280 -1.75 26.09 3.85
CA GLU A 280 -1.59 26.54 2.46
C GLU A 280 -0.96 25.46 1.56
N PHE A 281 -0.38 24.39 2.15
CA PHE A 281 0.02 23.18 1.44
C PHE A 281 -1.18 22.26 1.23
N SER A 282 -2.11 22.73 0.41
CA SER A 282 -3.36 22.03 0.09
C SER A 282 -3.73 22.21 -1.38
N MET A 283 -4.76 21.48 -1.82
CA MET A 283 -5.24 21.50 -3.21
C MET A 283 -5.71 22.88 -3.67
N THR A 284 -6.21 23.69 -2.73
CA THR A 284 -6.73 25.05 -2.97
C THR A 284 -5.86 26.15 -2.36
N GLY A 285 -4.80 25.79 -1.65
CA GLY A 285 -3.91 26.74 -0.98
C GLY A 285 -2.84 27.30 -1.91
N LYS A 286 -2.04 28.24 -1.38
CA LYS A 286 -0.96 28.93 -2.12
C LYS A 286 0.06 27.96 -2.75
N TYR A 287 0.31 26.81 -2.13
CA TYR A 287 1.30 25.83 -2.61
C TYR A 287 0.70 24.68 -3.43
N ASN A 288 -0.46 24.89 -4.06
CA ASN A 288 -1.18 23.85 -4.81
C ASN A 288 -0.33 23.11 -5.87
N ASN A 289 0.50 23.81 -6.66
CA ASN A 289 1.37 23.17 -7.65
C ASN A 289 2.37 22.22 -7.00
N LEU A 290 2.97 22.64 -5.89
CA LEU A 290 3.89 21.80 -5.12
C LEU A 290 3.15 20.62 -4.47
N TYR A 291 1.94 20.84 -3.97
CA TYR A 291 1.07 19.81 -3.45
C TYR A 291 0.85 18.71 -4.49
N PHE A 292 0.36 19.06 -5.69
CA PHE A 292 0.07 18.10 -6.74
C PHE A 292 1.33 17.38 -7.25
N ILE A 293 2.47 18.07 -7.40
CA ILE A 293 3.76 17.42 -7.75
C ILE A 293 4.14 16.41 -6.68
N SER A 294 4.14 16.81 -5.41
CA SER A 294 4.61 15.97 -4.32
C SER A 294 3.73 14.74 -4.15
N TRP A 295 2.40 14.91 -4.21
CA TRP A 295 1.47 13.80 -4.14
C TRP A 295 1.54 12.89 -5.36
N SER A 296 1.80 13.40 -6.57
CA SER A 296 2.02 12.53 -7.75
C SER A 296 3.17 11.54 -7.57
N PHE A 297 4.24 11.95 -6.89
CA PHE A 297 5.34 11.05 -6.52
C PHE A 297 4.95 10.06 -5.43
N VAL A 298 4.18 10.50 -4.43
CA VAL A 298 3.69 9.62 -3.36
C VAL A 298 2.87 8.48 -3.93
N PHE A 299 1.86 8.78 -4.75
CA PHE A 299 1.03 7.75 -5.40
C PHE A 299 1.86 6.79 -6.25
N LEU A 300 2.88 7.29 -6.96
CA LEU A 300 3.80 6.43 -7.72
C LEU A 300 4.59 5.48 -6.81
N LEU A 301 5.07 5.95 -5.66
CA LEU A 301 5.78 5.11 -4.69
C LEU A 301 4.86 4.06 -4.05
N GLU A 302 3.62 4.43 -3.72
CA GLU A 302 2.61 3.50 -3.20
C GLU A 302 2.29 2.41 -4.24
N ASN A 303 2.18 2.76 -5.52
CA ASN A 303 2.05 1.79 -6.61
C ASN A 303 3.24 0.84 -6.70
N ILE A 304 4.46 1.38 -6.60
CA ILE A 304 5.68 0.57 -6.61
C ILE A 304 5.64 -0.43 -5.44
N ASN A 305 5.32 0.01 -4.23
CA ASN A 305 5.17 -0.86 -3.07
C ASN A 305 4.19 -2.01 -3.33
N ALA A 306 3.00 -1.70 -3.86
CA ALA A 306 1.99 -2.71 -4.18
C ALA A 306 2.42 -3.68 -5.30
N SER A 307 3.36 -3.28 -6.17
CA SER A 307 3.70 -4.04 -7.39
C SER A 307 4.90 -4.97 -7.26
N VAL A 308 5.86 -4.66 -6.36
CA VAL A 308 7.17 -5.33 -6.34
C VAL A 308 7.21 -6.65 -5.54
N ASN A 309 6.13 -6.97 -4.81
CA ASN A 309 6.05 -8.13 -3.93
C ASN A 309 6.37 -9.46 -4.63
N ILE A 310 5.98 -9.61 -5.90
CA ILE A 310 6.26 -10.81 -6.71
C ILE A 310 7.77 -11.11 -6.81
N PHE A 311 8.63 -10.09 -6.94
CA PHE A 311 10.07 -10.27 -7.06
C PHE A 311 10.67 -10.79 -5.76
N LEU A 312 10.19 -10.29 -4.62
CA LEU A 312 10.58 -10.77 -3.29
C LEU A 312 10.19 -12.24 -3.12
N TYR A 313 8.98 -12.61 -3.53
CA TYR A 313 8.50 -13.98 -3.45
C TYR A 313 9.27 -14.94 -4.35
N LEU A 314 9.51 -14.57 -5.61
CA LEU A 314 10.30 -15.36 -6.56
C LEU A 314 11.75 -15.59 -6.08
N LYS A 315 12.37 -14.57 -5.49
CA LYS A 315 13.76 -14.65 -5.02
C LYS A 315 13.91 -15.49 -3.75
N MET A 316 12.94 -15.42 -2.83
CA MET A 316 13.15 -15.89 -1.45
C MET A 316 12.16 -16.96 -0.97
N ASN A 317 10.98 -17.05 -1.56
CA ASN A 317 9.99 -18.08 -1.24
C ASN A 317 10.11 -19.25 -2.23
N THR A 318 10.83 -20.29 -1.82
CA THR A 318 11.08 -21.46 -2.67
C THR A 318 9.81 -22.20 -3.08
N LYS A 319 8.77 -22.21 -2.24
CA LYS A 319 7.47 -22.81 -2.57
C LYS A 319 6.73 -21.97 -3.61
N PHE A 320 6.70 -20.65 -3.44
CA PHE A 320 6.14 -19.73 -4.41
C PHE A 320 6.80 -19.87 -5.77
N ARG A 321 8.14 -19.86 -5.82
CA ARG A 321 8.89 -20.03 -7.06
C ARG A 321 8.57 -21.35 -7.76
N ARG A 322 8.43 -22.46 -7.02
CA ARG A 322 8.07 -23.76 -7.59
C ARG A 322 6.68 -23.72 -8.24
N GLU A 323 5.67 -23.23 -7.53
CA GLU A 323 4.31 -23.15 -8.06
C GLU A 323 4.21 -22.19 -9.24
N PHE A 324 4.92 -21.06 -9.19
CA PHE A 324 5.04 -20.14 -10.33
C PHE A 324 5.65 -20.83 -11.56
N GLN A 325 6.75 -21.58 -11.39
CA GLN A 325 7.37 -22.34 -12.49
C GLN A 325 6.43 -23.42 -13.04
N VAL A 326 5.64 -24.06 -12.19
CA VAL A 326 4.65 -25.05 -12.65
C VAL A 326 3.56 -24.37 -13.50
N LEU A 327 3.13 -23.17 -13.15
CA LEU A 327 2.11 -22.44 -13.89
C LEU A 327 2.63 -21.86 -15.22
N PHE A 328 3.83 -21.29 -15.23
CA PHE A 328 4.31 -20.46 -16.34
C PHE A 328 5.54 -21.02 -17.08
N CYS A 329 6.20 -22.04 -16.54
CA CYS A 329 7.42 -22.62 -17.13
C CYS A 329 7.31 -24.12 -17.46
N SER A 330 6.19 -24.78 -17.15
CA SER A 330 6.00 -26.21 -17.46
C SER A 330 5.98 -26.51 -18.96
N CYS A 331 5.60 -25.54 -19.80
CA CYS A 331 5.65 -25.68 -21.26
C CYS A 331 7.09 -25.72 -21.81
N ILE A 332 8.10 -25.27 -21.05
CA ILE A 332 9.51 -25.28 -21.48
C ILE A 332 10.22 -26.60 -21.09
N ARG A 333 9.68 -27.35 -20.12
CA ARG A 333 10.24 -28.63 -19.65
C ARG A 333 9.50 -29.88 -20.11
N GLY A 334 8.49 -29.73 -20.97
CA GLY A 334 7.72 -30.83 -21.55
C GLY A 334 8.50 -31.82 -22.44
N ASN A 335 9.84 -31.82 -22.44
CA ASN A 335 10.64 -32.79 -23.17
C ASN A 335 11.66 -33.57 -22.33
N GLN A 336 11.67 -33.45 -20.99
CA GLN A 336 12.45 -34.36 -20.13
C GLN A 336 11.71 -34.63 -18.80
N GLY A 337 11.06 -35.79 -18.70
CA GLY A 337 10.76 -36.42 -17.41
C GLY A 337 9.29 -36.47 -16.99
N ASN A 338 8.41 -37.03 -17.83
CA ASN A 338 7.34 -37.85 -17.27
C ASN A 338 8.00 -39.02 -16.50
N THR A 339 7.38 -39.48 -15.40
CA THR A 339 7.63 -40.74 -14.64
C THR A 339 8.36 -40.68 -13.27
N ALA A 340 8.26 -39.64 -12.42
CA ALA A 340 8.86 -39.78 -11.06
C ALA A 340 8.26 -39.05 -9.84
N MET A 341 7.18 -38.27 -9.91
CA MET A 341 6.81 -37.44 -8.73
C MET A 341 5.34 -37.46 -8.28
N TYR A 342 4.61 -38.56 -8.50
CA TYR A 342 3.27 -38.76 -7.91
C TYR A 342 3.20 -39.83 -6.80
N ILE A 343 4.29 -40.51 -6.48
CA ILE A 343 4.31 -41.55 -5.42
C ILE A 343 5.20 -41.08 -4.26
N LYS A 344 4.70 -40.17 -3.39
CA LYS A 344 5.27 -39.97 -2.03
C LYS A 344 4.44 -39.05 -1.10
N TYR A 345 3.11 -39.11 -1.18
CA TYR A 345 2.23 -38.40 -0.24
C TYR A 345 1.14 -39.29 0.41
N GLU A 346 1.43 -40.57 0.58
CA GLU A 346 0.79 -41.40 1.61
C GLU A 346 1.89 -42.10 2.40
N GLN A 347 2.28 -41.47 3.51
CA GLN A 347 2.70 -42.06 4.79
C GLN A 347 3.01 -40.95 5.79
#